data_AF-A0A7T1I8S7-F1
#
_entry.id   AF-A0A7T1I8S7-F1
#
_cell.length_a   1.000
_cell.length_b   1.000
_cell.length_c   1.000
_cell.angle_alpha   90.00
_cell.angle_beta   90.00
_cell.angle_gamma   90.00
#
_symmetry.space_group_name_H-M   'P 1'
#
loop_
_entity.id
_entity.type
_entity.pdbx_description
1 polymer ?
#
loop_
_entity_poly.entity_id
_entity_poly.type
_entity_poly.pdbx_seq_one_letter_code
_entity_poly.pdbx_strand_id
1 'polypeptide(L)' 'MTLLLLYAYCVGTVSSRKIERACHKDLAFRVLTGNQQPDHSRISEFRRRNLDALKDLFVQILRCARRRGW' A
#
# COMPACT_ATOMS: atom_id res chain seq x y z
N MET A 1 7.42 -0.65 -2.21
CA MET A 1 6.21 0.15 -2.51
C MET A 1 4.93 -0.68 -2.51
N THR A 2 4.92 -1.93 -3.03
CA THR A 2 3.73 -2.80 -2.99
C THR A 2 3.21 -3.05 -1.57
N LEU A 3 4.08 -3.42 -0.62
CA LEU A 3 3.70 -3.65 0.78
C LEU A 3 3.17 -2.39 1.47
N LEU A 4 3.75 -1.22 1.15
CA LEU A 4 3.28 0.09 1.61
C LEU A 4 1.83 0.35 1.16
N LEU A 5 1.53 0.15 -0.13
CA LEU A 5 0.18 0.35 -0.67
C LEU A 5 -0.80 -0.68 -0.12
N LEU A 6 -0.37 -1.93 0.03
CA LEU A 6 -1.19 -2.99 0.60
C LEU A 6 -1.58 -2.63 2.05
N TYR A 7 -0.60 -2.30 2.89
CA TYR A 7 -0.85 -1.89 4.26
C TYR A 7 -1.72 -0.63 4.30
N ALA A 8 -1.38 0.39 3.51
CA ALA A 8 -2.16 1.63 3.44
C ALA A 8 -3.63 1.37 3.13
N TYR A 9 -3.95 0.45 2.21
CA TYR A 9 -5.33 0.09 1.90
C TYR A 9 -5.98 -0.75 3.00
N CYS A 10 -5.24 -1.63 3.68
CA CYS A 10 -5.73 -2.35 4.85
C CYS A 10 -6.14 -1.40 5.99
N VAL A 11 -5.40 -0.30 6.22
CA VAL A 11 -5.76 0.77 7.16
C VAL A 11 -6.69 1.84 6.57
N GLY A 12 -7.22 1.65 5.36
CA GLY A 12 -8.19 2.56 4.73
C GLY A 12 -7.61 3.89 4.19
N THR A 13 -6.29 3.98 4.07
CA THR A 13 -5.58 5.16 3.55
C THR A 13 -5.27 5.00 2.06
N VAL A 14 -6.09 5.63 1.21
CA VAL A 14 -5.97 5.51 -0.27
C VAL A 14 -5.31 6.70 -0.97
N SER A 15 -5.24 7.84 -0.30
CA SER A 15 -4.68 9.07 -0.89
C SER A 15 -3.15 9.05 -0.84
N SER A 16 -2.48 9.22 -1.99
CA SER A 16 -1.02 9.24 -2.07
C SER A 16 -0.39 10.29 -1.14
N ARG A 17 -1.03 11.46 -1.00
CA ARG A 17 -0.61 12.52 -0.06
C ARG A 17 -0.77 12.12 1.41
N LYS A 18 -1.81 11.34 1.75
CA LYS A 18 -1.97 10.81 3.11
C LYS A 18 -0.92 9.73 3.40
N ILE A 19 -0.63 8.86 2.42
CA ILE A 19 0.39 7.82 2.54
C ILE A 19 1.78 8.45 2.73
N GLU A 20 2.11 9.48 1.96
CA GLU A 20 3.35 10.26 2.14
C GLU A 20 3.45 10.83 3.57
N ARG A 21 2.41 11.52 4.05
CA ARG A 21 2.38 12.05 5.43
C ARG A 21 2.51 10.94 6.47
N ALA A 22 1.91 9.77 6.24
CA ALA A 22 2.04 8.61 7.10
C ALA A 22 3.48 8.06 7.10
N CYS A 23 4.18 8.07 5.96
CA CYS A 23 5.61 7.71 5.90
C CYS A 23 6.50 8.64 6.74
N HIS A 24 6.06 9.86 7.05
CA HIS A 24 6.78 10.77 7.94
C HIS A 24 6.37 10.61 9.42
N LYS A 25 5.10 10.33 9.70
CA LYS A 25 4.54 10.40 11.06
C LYS A 25 4.38 9.04 11.74
N ASP A 26 4.13 7.99 10.96
CA ASP A 26 3.74 6.69 11.46
C ASP A 26 4.90 5.71 11.41
N LEU A 27 5.22 5.11 12.56
CA LEU A 27 6.30 4.15 12.70
C LEU A 27 6.07 2.92 11.82
N ALA A 28 4.83 2.44 11.69
CA ALA A 28 4.52 1.29 10.86
C ALA A 28 4.88 1.56 9.40
N PHE A 29 4.51 2.73 8.88
CA PHE A 29 4.85 3.13 7.52
C PHE A 29 6.36 3.28 7.33
N ARG A 30 7.06 3.87 8.30
CA ARG A 30 8.54 4.01 8.26
C ARG A 30 9.25 2.67 8.26
N VAL A 31 8.79 1.71 9.06
CA VAL A 31 9.37 0.35 9.07
C VAL A 31 9.13 -0.34 7.72
N LEU A 32 7.91 -0.23 7.18
CA LEU A 32 7.53 -0.86 5.90
C LEU A 32 8.26 -0.25 4.70
N THR A 33 8.63 1.04 4.76
CA THR A 33 9.42 1.69 3.71
C THR A 33 10.93 1.62 3.91
N GLY A 34 11.41 1.00 5.00
CA GLY A 34 12.85 1.00 5.32
C GLY A 34 13.38 2.41 5.59
N ASN A 35 12.58 3.23 6.28
CA ASN A 35 12.80 4.64 6.58
C ASN A 35 12.92 5.55 5.33
N GLN A 36 12.58 5.05 4.14
CA GLN A 36 12.44 5.86 2.94
C GLN A 36 11.13 6.66 2.97
N GLN A 37 11.16 7.90 2.51
CA GLN A 37 9.98 8.76 2.39
C GLN A 37 9.68 9.04 0.91
N PRO A 38 8.93 8.14 0.24
CA PRO A 38 8.53 8.35 -1.13
C PRO A 38 7.51 9.49 -1.22
N ASP A 39 7.78 10.47 -2.08
CA ASP A 39 6.85 11.55 -2.41
C ASP A 39 5.55 11.01 -3.03
N HIS A 40 4.43 11.72 -2.84
CA HIS A 40 3.11 11.35 -3.35
C HIS A 40 3.10 11.12 -4.87
N SER A 41 3.94 11.84 -5.63
CA SER A 41 4.07 11.68 -7.08
C SER A 41 4.58 10.28 -7.42
N ARG A 42 5.62 9.80 -6.73
CA ARG A 42 6.19 8.46 -6.89
C ARG A 42 5.19 7.37 -6.49
N ILE A 43 4.44 7.59 -5.41
CA ILE A 43 3.39 6.67 -4.96
C ILE A 43 2.29 6.57 -6.03
N SER A 44 1.84 7.70 -6.56
CA SER A 44 0.80 7.76 -7.60
C SER A 44 1.26 7.08 -8.89
N GLU A 45 2.49 7.35 -9.31
CA GLU A 45 3.06 6.76 -10.52
C GLU A 45 3.27 5.25 -10.37
N PHE A 46 3.81 4.80 -9.23
CA PHE A 46 3.94 3.37 -8.94
C PHE A 46 2.57 2.67 -8.98
N ARG A 47 1.55 3.27 -8.37
CA ARG A 47 0.18 2.77 -8.42
C ARG A 47 -0.36 2.71 -9.85
N ARG A 48 -0.15 3.76 -10.65
CA ARG A 48 -0.62 3.81 -12.05
C ARG A 48 0.02 2.73 -12.90
N ARG A 49 1.33 2.53 -12.77
CA ARG A 49 2.09 1.52 -13.54
C ARG A 49 1.77 0.09 -13.14
N ASN A 50 1.40 -0.14 -11.88
CA ASN A 50 1.19 -1.49 -11.33
C ASN A 50 -0.28 -1.76 -10.99
N LEU A 51 -1.22 -0.97 -11.52
CA LEU A 51 -2.63 -1.04 -11.10
C LEU A 51 -3.24 -2.42 -11.36
N ASP A 52 -2.98 -2.99 -12.53
CA ASP A 52 -3.49 -4.31 -12.91
C ASP A 52 -2.91 -5.42 -12.02
N ALA A 53 -1.58 -5.40 -11.82
CA ALA A 53 -0.91 -6.36 -10.93
C ALA A 53 -1.37 -6.23 -9.46
N LEU A 54 -1.61 -5.00 -8.98
CA LEU A 54 -2.15 -4.76 -7.64
C LEU A 54 -3.58 -5.30 -7.52
N LYS A 55 -4.42 -5.11 -8.53
CA LYS A 55 -5.78 -5.64 -8.55
C LYS A 55 -5.78 -7.16 -8.44
N ASP A 56 -4.94 -7.83 -9.22
CA ASP A 56 -4.81 -9.29 -9.16
C ASP A 56 -4.28 -9.77 -7.80
N LEU A 57 -3.30 -9.07 -7.24
CA LEU A 57 -2.78 -9.35 -5.90
C LEU A 57 -3.87 -9.22 -4.83
N PHE A 58 -4.68 -8.16 -4.88
CA PHE A 58 -5.81 -7.97 -3.96
C PHE A 58 -6.83 -9.10 -4.07
N VAL A 59 -7.17 -9.52 -5.29
CA VAL A 59 -8.07 -10.63 -5.54
C VAL A 59 -7.49 -11.94 -4.99
N GLN A 60 -6.20 -12.19 -5.17
CA GLN A 60 -5.52 -13.36 -4.60
C GLN A 60 -5.57 -13.35 -3.07
N ILE A 61 -5.30 -12.21 -2.44
CA ILE A 61 -5.38 -12.06 -0.98
C ILE A 61 -6.80 -12.32 -0.48
N LEU A 62 -7.83 -11.75 -1.13
CA LEU A 62 -9.23 -12.03 -0.78
C LEU A 62 -9.58 -13.52 -0.93
N ARG A 63 -9.15 -14.16 -2.02
CA ARG A 63 -9.37 -15.61 -2.22
C ARG A 63 -8.66 -16.43 -1.14
N CYS A 64 -7.47 -16.02 -0.71
CA CYS A 64 -6.75 -16.67 0.38
C CYS A 64 -7.43 -16.46 1.74
N ALA A 65 -7.96 -15.27 2.02
CA ALA A 65 -8.74 -14.99 3.22
C ALA A 65 -10.02 -15.84 3.27
N ARG A 66 -10.78 -15.87 2.16
CA ARG A 66 -11.98 -16.70 2.01
C ARG A 66 -11.70 -18.19 2.25
N ARG A 67 -10.60 -18.72 1.68
CA ARG A 67 -10.22 -20.13 1.89
C ARG A 67 -9.89 -20.47 3.34
N ARG A 68 -9.47 -19.49 4.14
CA ARG A 68 -9.15 -19.66 5.56
C ARG A 68 -10.37 -19.47 6.49
N GLY A 69 -11.58 -19.27 5.95
CA GLY A 69 -12.80 -19.17 6.75
C GLY A 69 -12.97 -17.83 7.48
N TRP A 70 -12.34 -16.76 6.97
CA TRP A 70 -12.69 -15.38 7.32
C TRP A 70 -13.82 -14.87 6.44
#